data_AF-A0A2E3FB39-F1
#
_entry.id   AF-A0A2E3FB39-F1
#
_cell.length_a   1.000
_cell.length_b   1.000
_cell.length_c   1.000
_cell.angle_alpha   90.00
_cell.angle_beta   90.00
_cell.angle_gamma   90.00
#
_symmetry.space_group_name_H-M   'P 1'
#
loop_
_entity.id
_entity.type
_entity.pdbx_description
1 polymer ?
#
loop_
_entity_poly.entity_id
_entity_poly.type
_entity_poly.pdbx_seq_one_letter_code
_entity_poly.pdbx_strand_id
1 'polypeptide(L)'
;MLFSLGDPARHFWLTRSVARIMGVNLSEAMSEGRLSAQGYAQMVTQCRKCPLVSQCESWLAHSTSEISQAPEGCANAAILNGLKH
;
A
#
# COMPACT_ATOMS: atom_id res chain seq x y z
N MET A 1 -20.06 -6.30 -17.32
CA MET A 1 -18.68 -5.79 -17.53
C MET A 1 -17.73 -6.62 -16.70
N LEU A 2 -16.74 -7.27 -17.33
CA LEU A 2 -15.62 -7.87 -16.62
C LEU A 2 -14.58 -6.77 -16.40
N PHE A 3 -14.56 -6.18 -15.20
CA PHE A 3 -13.44 -5.32 -14.81
C PHE A 3 -12.25 -6.23 -14.48
N SER A 4 -11.19 -6.19 -15.27
CA SER A 4 -9.96 -6.92 -14.92
C SER A 4 -9.26 -6.19 -13.79
N LEU A 5 -8.87 -6.92 -12.75
CA LEU A 5 -7.97 -6.40 -11.72
C LEU A 5 -6.63 -6.00 -12.32
N GLY A 6 -5.98 -4.99 -11.72
CA GLY A 6 -4.61 -4.64 -12.07
C GLY A 6 -3.62 -5.79 -11.86
N ASP A 7 -2.45 -5.67 -12.48
CA ASP A 7 -1.37 -6.67 -12.45
C ASP A 7 -0.91 -6.97 -10.99
N PRO A 8 -0.92 -8.23 -10.53
CA PRO A 8 -0.54 -8.56 -9.16
C PRO A 8 0.85 -8.09 -8.76
N ALA A 9 1.85 -8.20 -9.65
CA ALA A 9 3.24 -7.87 -9.32
C ALA A 9 3.43 -6.36 -9.15
N ARG A 10 2.84 -5.55 -10.05
CA ARG A 10 2.83 -4.09 -9.94
C ARG A 10 2.23 -3.64 -8.62
N HIS A 11 1.06 -4.17 -8.27
CA HIS A 11 0.34 -3.75 -7.06
C HIS A 11 0.97 -4.25 -5.77
N PHE A 12 1.67 -5.39 -5.81
CA PHE A 12 2.53 -5.83 -4.71
C PHE A 12 3.63 -4.79 -4.44
N TRP A 13 4.35 -4.35 -5.47
CA TRP A 13 5.40 -3.35 -5.31
C TRP A 13 4.87 -1.98 -4.90
N LEU A 14 3.75 -1.52 -5.45
CA LEU A 14 3.11 -0.27 -5.03
C LEU A 14 2.74 -0.28 -3.54
N THR A 15 2.14 -1.36 -3.06
CA THR A 15 1.76 -1.50 -1.64
C THR A 15 3.00 -1.38 -0.74
N ARG A 16 4.12 -2.00 -1.12
CA ARG A 16 5.39 -1.91 -0.38
C ARG A 16 6.01 -0.52 -0.43
N SER A 17 6.02 0.11 -1.60
CA SER A 17 6.61 1.44 -1.78
C SER A 17 5.86 2.50 -0.97
N VAL A 18 4.52 2.46 -0.97
CA VAL A 18 3.70 3.36 -0.15
C VAL A 18 3.99 3.12 1.34
N ALA A 19 3.97 1.86 1.80
CA ALA A 19 4.28 1.56 3.20
C ALA A 19 5.66 2.08 3.61
N ARG A 20 6.69 1.86 2.76
CA ARG A 20 8.05 2.33 3.01
C ARG A 20 8.13 3.85 3.13
N ILE A 21 7.54 4.59 2.19
CA ILE A 21 7.51 6.07 2.25
C ILE A 21 6.76 6.55 3.48
N MET A 22 5.82 5.75 3.99
CA MET A 22 5.08 6.05 5.21
C MET A 22 5.80 5.67 6.52
N GLY A 23 7.04 5.16 6.46
CA GLY A 23 7.78 4.67 7.63
C GLY A 23 7.32 3.30 8.12
N VAL A 24 6.49 2.59 7.35
CA VAL A 24 5.92 1.29 7.73
C VAL A 24 6.71 0.14 7.12
N ASN A 25 7.28 -0.72 7.96
CA ASN A 25 7.89 -1.97 7.54
C ASN A 25 6.88 -3.12 7.60
N LEU A 26 6.30 -3.48 6.45
CA LEU A 26 5.29 -4.56 6.38
C LEU A 26 5.84 -5.94 6.76
N SER A 27 7.14 -6.20 6.52
CA SER A 27 7.75 -7.48 6.88
C SER A 27 7.88 -7.60 8.40
N GLU A 28 8.28 -6.53 9.07
CA GLU A 28 8.37 -6.45 10.54
C GLU A 28 6.97 -6.50 11.19
N ALA A 29 6.00 -5.76 10.65
CA ALA A 29 4.61 -5.85 11.10
C ALA A 29 4.07 -7.29 11.01
N MET A 30 4.48 -8.05 10.00
CA MET A 30 4.13 -9.47 9.90
C MET A 30 4.86 -10.34 10.93
N SER A 31 6.16 -10.13 11.15
CA SER A 31 6.90 -10.90 12.15
C SER A 31 6.42 -10.64 13.58
N GLU A 32 5.93 -9.44 13.87
CA GLU A 32 5.35 -9.07 15.16
C GLU A 32 3.88 -9.48 15.32
N GLY A 33 3.27 -10.09 14.30
CA GLY A 33 1.87 -10.50 14.32
C GLY A 33 0.85 -9.36 14.19
N ARG A 34 1.29 -8.12 13.95
CA ARG A 34 0.42 -6.96 13.72
C ARG A 34 -0.23 -6.96 12.34
N LEU A 35 0.35 -7.67 11.37
CA LEU A 35 -0.19 -7.89 10.04
C LEU A 35 -0.14 -9.38 9.71
N SER A 36 -1.24 -10.00 9.30
CA SER A 36 -1.22 -11.39 8.84
C SER A 36 -0.81 -11.46 7.35
N ALA A 37 -0.25 -12.59 6.91
CA ALA A 37 0.04 -12.82 5.50
C ALA A 37 -1.23 -12.70 4.61
N GLN A 38 -2.38 -13.18 5.12
CA GLN A 38 -3.67 -13.02 4.45
C GLN A 38 -4.11 -11.55 4.39
N GLY A 39 -3.93 -10.80 5.47
CA GLY A 39 -4.20 -9.36 5.51
C GLY A 39 -3.34 -8.60 4.50
N TYR A 40 -2.06 -8.95 4.38
CA TYR A 40 -1.18 -8.35 3.38
C TYR A 40 -1.61 -8.69 1.94
N ALA A 41 -1.98 -9.94 1.67
CA ALA A 41 -2.53 -10.32 0.36
C ALA A 41 -3.84 -9.57 0.04
N GLN A 42 -4.68 -9.31 1.05
CA GLN A 42 -5.88 -8.48 0.91
C GLN A 42 -5.52 -7.02 0.59
N MET A 43 -4.52 -6.43 1.25
CA MET A 43 -4.05 -5.07 0.92
C MET A 43 -3.63 -4.96 -0.53
N VAL A 44 -2.87 -5.94 -1.05
CA VAL A 44 -2.47 -5.98 -2.46
C VAL A 44 -3.70 -6.12 -3.36
N THR A 45 -4.65 -6.98 -3.00
CA THR A 45 -5.90 -7.19 -3.76
C THR A 45 -6.78 -5.94 -3.81
N GLN A 46 -6.85 -5.16 -2.73
CA GLN A 46 -7.56 -3.88 -2.71
C GLN A 46 -6.84 -2.83 -3.55
N CYS A 47 -5.50 -2.78 -3.47
CA CYS A 47 -4.70 -1.91 -4.32
C CYS A 47 -4.97 -2.18 -5.81
N ARG A 48 -5.11 -3.45 -6.22
CA ARG A 48 -5.43 -3.88 -7.60
C ARG A 48 -6.77 -3.38 -8.15
N LYS A 49 -7.68 -2.95 -7.27
CA LYS A 49 -8.99 -2.38 -7.62
C LYS A 49 -8.96 -0.85 -7.65
N CYS A 50 -7.84 -0.24 -7.24
CA CYS A 50 -7.75 1.21 -7.05
C CYS A 50 -7.80 1.93 -8.42
N PRO A 51 -8.70 2.90 -8.61
CA PRO A 51 -8.72 3.71 -9.82
C PRO A 51 -7.64 4.80 -9.85
N LEU A 52 -6.96 5.06 -8.72
CA LEU A 52 -6.02 6.17 -8.53
C LEU A 52 -4.55 5.75 -8.67
N VAL A 53 -4.24 4.64 -9.33
CA VAL A 53 -2.87 4.08 -9.41
C VAL A 53 -1.87 5.08 -9.98
N SER A 54 -2.22 5.76 -11.08
CA SER A 54 -1.33 6.75 -11.70
C SER A 54 -1.02 7.93 -10.77
N GLN A 55 -1.98 8.33 -9.93
CA GLN A 55 -1.78 9.38 -8.93
C GLN A 55 -0.88 8.87 -7.79
N CYS A 56 -1.04 7.62 -7.37
CA CYS A 56 -0.17 6.97 -6.40
C CYS A 56 1.28 6.89 -6.90
N GLU A 57 1.50 6.55 -8.17
CA GLU A 57 2.83 6.50 -8.78
C GLU A 57 3.47 7.88 -8.88
N SER A 58 2.70 8.90 -9.28
CA SER A 58 3.16 10.29 -9.27
C SER A 58 3.53 10.73 -7.85
N TRP A 59 2.67 10.45 -6.86
CA TRP A 59 2.95 10.75 -5.46
C TRP A 59 4.25 10.09 -4.97
N LEU A 60 4.46 8.81 -5.29
CA LEU A 60 5.70 8.09 -4.97
C LEU A 60 6.94 8.74 -5.63
N ALA A 61 6.83 9.15 -6.90
CA ALA A 61 7.94 9.75 -7.63
C ALA A 61 8.40 11.10 -7.04
N HIS A 62 7.50 11.84 -6.39
CA HIS A 62 7.80 13.14 -5.75
C HIS A 62 8.11 13.01 -4.24
N SER A 63 7.99 11.81 -3.66
CA SER A 63 8.24 11.58 -2.24
C SER A 63 9.74 11.44 -1.97
N THR A 64 10.39 12.51 -1.53
CA THR A 64 11.84 12.54 -1.22
C THR A 64 12.16 12.28 0.24
N SER A 65 11.16 12.32 1.12
CA SER A 65 11.27 12.06 2.56
C SER A 65 10.13 11.18 3.04
N GLU A 66 10.18 10.76 4.30
CA GLU A 66 9.05 10.06 4.93
C GLU A 66 7.81 10.96 4.96
N ILE A 67 6.65 10.39 4.65
CA ILE A 67 5.36 11.08 4.64
C ILE A 67 4.43 10.44 5.66
N SER A 68 3.91 11.25 6.58
CA SER A 68 3.14 10.78 7.73
C SER A 68 1.75 10.22 7.36
N GLN A 69 1.27 10.44 6.14
CA GLN A 69 -0.05 9.98 5.68
C GLN A 69 0.05 9.24 4.34
N ALA A 70 -0.88 8.31 4.14
CA ALA A 70 -1.06 7.64 2.85
C ALA A 70 -1.50 8.64 1.77
N PRO A 71 -1.25 8.35 0.48
CA PRO A 71 -1.78 9.17 -0.61
C PRO A 71 -3.30 9.26 -0.52
N GLU A 72 -3.83 10.43 -0.91
CA GLU A 72 -5.26 10.69 -0.88
C GLU A 72 -6.04 9.61 -1.66
N GLY A 73 -7.12 9.10 -1.08
CA GLY A 73 -7.93 8.03 -1.67
C GLY A 73 -7.29 6.64 -1.65
N CYS A 74 -6.17 6.43 -0.95
CA CYS A 74 -5.57 5.10 -0.80
C CYS A 74 -6.51 4.14 -0.03
N ALA A 75 -6.93 3.06 -0.68
CA ALA A 75 -7.76 2.01 -0.07
C ALA A 75 -7.09 1.31 1.14
N ASN A 76 -5.75 1.39 1.26
CA ASN A 76 -4.99 0.80 2.35
C ASN A 76 -4.66 1.81 3.46
N ALA A 77 -5.12 3.06 3.38
CA ALA A 77 -4.74 4.12 4.30
C ALA A 77 -4.99 3.77 5.77
N ALA A 78 -6.15 3.19 6.08
CA ALA A 78 -6.50 2.82 7.46
C ALA A 78 -5.52 1.79 8.06
N ILE A 79 -5.20 0.73 7.31
CA ILE A 79 -4.26 -0.30 7.76
C ILE A 79 -2.84 0.27 7.85
N LEU A 80 -2.40 1.02 6.84
CA LEU A 80 -1.07 1.62 6.83
C LEU A 80 -0.86 2.60 7.99
N ASN A 81 -1.85 3.45 8.27
CA ASN A 81 -1.79 4.38 9.40
C ASN A 81 -1.80 3.65 10.74
N GLY A 82 -2.54 2.55 10.88
CA GLY A 82 -2.57 1.73 12.10
C GLY A 82 -1.31 0.90 12.35
N LEU A 83 -0.43 0.75 11.35
CA LEU A 83 0.83 0.02 11.47
C LEU A 83 2.03 0.92 11.78
N LYS A 84 1.83 2.24 11.81
CA LYS A 84 2.86 3.21 12.21
C LYS A 84 3.15 3.07 13.69
N HIS A 85 4.44 3.12 14.03
CA HIS A 85 4.96 3.16 15.41
C HIS A 85 5.96 4.29 15.52
#